data_AF-A0A1G0B304-F1
#
_entry.id   AF-A0A1G0B304-F1
#
_cell.length_a   1.000
_cell.length_b   1.000
_cell.length_c   1.000
_cell.angle_alpha   90.00
_cell.angle_beta   90.00
_cell.angle_gamma   90.00
#
_symmetry.space_group_name_H-M   'P 1'
#
loop_
_entity.id
_entity.type
_entity.pdbx_description
1 polymer ?
#
loop_
_entity_poly.entity_id
_entity_poly.type
_entity_poly.pdbx_seq_one_letter_code
_entity_poly.pdbx_strand_id
1 'polypeptide(L)'
;MFFNAGVDTDGTQVYFIDDLKFAEISDPCNGVIEDLSIVNDFNCQQNSTIPGYVTNSIVVNPDQSGINISDSVLKVTDNGTDAWDALVIDLSRAMDLSTKNYLRIKILSTRAVPLLAKLEGGTSGAKEVWGAITVTGIWTEYVFNFSDQAAANHKKIVLFFNGGQNDGTASDVYYIDDIRFTEYDPCAGVIPDLSIVNNFECQQNYAVVCCITTEIVTNPYKTGINTSDAVLKVTDNGTDAWDALVFDLGAAMNLSTKNKLKIKIYSTKAVPLLAKLEGGTSGAKEVWGAITTANAWTEYTFDFSDQAAANHKKIVLFFNGGASDGTASDIYYIDDLKWE
;
A
#
# COMPACT_ATOMS: atom_id res chain seq x y z
N MET A 1 39.84 15.67 -23.67
CA MET A 1 39.78 16.97 -24.38
C MET A 1 41.04 17.06 -25.22
N PHE A 2 40.90 17.28 -26.53
CA PHE A 2 42.03 17.40 -27.45
C PHE A 2 41.97 18.78 -28.09
N PHE A 3 43.08 19.52 -28.05
CA PHE A 3 43.22 20.75 -28.81
C PHE A 3 43.95 20.45 -30.12
N ASN A 4 43.51 21.09 -31.20
CA ASN A 4 44.08 20.95 -32.55
C ASN A 4 44.06 19.51 -33.10
N ALA A 5 43.00 18.76 -32.82
CA ALA A 5 42.85 17.43 -33.39
C ALA A 5 42.84 17.49 -34.93
N GLY A 6 43.85 16.90 -35.56
CA GLY A 6 43.99 16.83 -37.01
C GLY A 6 44.56 18.09 -37.68
N VAL A 7 45.17 19.02 -36.93
CA VAL A 7 45.79 20.22 -37.48
C VAL A 7 47.25 20.31 -37.02
N ASP A 8 48.19 20.45 -37.96
CA ASP A 8 49.60 20.69 -37.66
C ASP A 8 49.77 22.11 -37.11
N THR A 9 50.42 22.22 -35.96
CA THR A 9 50.56 23.49 -35.24
C THR A 9 52.02 23.91 -35.16
N ASP A 10 52.28 25.21 -35.27
CA ASP A 10 53.62 25.80 -35.17
C ASP A 10 54.22 25.81 -33.75
N GLY A 11 53.49 25.27 -32.76
CA GLY A 11 53.94 25.13 -31.38
C GLY A 11 53.86 26.42 -30.55
N THR A 12 53.22 27.48 -31.05
CA THR A 12 53.09 28.77 -30.34
C THR A 12 51.74 28.97 -29.64
N GLN A 13 50.83 28.00 -29.75
CA GLN A 13 49.47 28.11 -29.23
C GLN A 13 49.46 28.06 -27.71
N VAL A 14 48.78 29.04 -27.10
CA VAL A 14 48.57 29.11 -25.65
C VAL A 14 47.08 28.92 -25.37
N TYR A 15 46.75 27.91 -24.58
CA TYR A 15 45.38 27.64 -24.14
C TYR A 15 45.24 28.01 -22.67
N PHE A 16 44.35 28.96 -22.38
CA PHE A 16 43.93 29.24 -21.02
C PHE A 16 42.67 28.42 -20.74
N ILE A 17 42.77 27.54 -19.76
CA ILE A 17 41.69 26.68 -19.32
C ILE A 17 41.45 27.03 -17.86
N ASP A 18 40.21 27.38 -17.54
CA ASP A 18 39.77 27.64 -16.18
C ASP A 18 38.44 26.90 -15.97
N ASP A 19 38.07 26.66 -14.72
CA ASP A 19 36.82 25.99 -14.33
C ASP A 19 36.61 24.58 -14.93
N LEU A 20 37.68 23.82 -15.14
CA LEU A 20 37.56 22.42 -15.57
C LEU A 20 37.02 21.56 -14.42
N LYS A 21 35.71 21.32 -14.43
CA LYS A 21 35.02 20.49 -13.44
C LYS A 21 34.62 19.17 -14.09
N PHE A 22 34.94 18.06 -13.45
CA PHE A 22 34.14 16.85 -13.65
C PHE A 22 32.79 17.15 -13.00
N ALA A 23 31.71 17.18 -13.79
CA ALA A 23 30.42 16.93 -13.20
C ALA A 23 30.51 15.52 -12.62
N GLU A 24 30.52 15.38 -11.29
CA GLU A 24 30.20 14.10 -10.70
C GLU A 24 28.77 13.79 -11.12
N ILE A 25 28.63 13.06 -12.22
CA ILE A 25 27.46 12.22 -12.40
C ILE A 25 27.69 11.11 -11.38
N SER A 26 27.32 11.38 -10.13
CA SER A 26 27.22 10.33 -9.13
C SER A 26 26.23 9.33 -9.72
N ASP A 27 26.71 8.13 -10.05
CA ASP A 27 25.83 7.04 -10.45
C ASP A 27 24.74 6.93 -9.38
N PRO A 28 23.46 7.18 -9.72
CA PRO A 28 22.37 7.17 -8.73
C PRO A 28 22.24 5.79 -8.05
N CYS A 29 22.83 4.76 -8.65
CA CYS A 29 22.84 3.39 -8.13
C CYS A 29 24.09 3.04 -7.32
N ASN A 30 25.04 3.98 -7.15
CA ASN A 30 26.24 3.72 -6.37
C ASN A 30 25.88 3.43 -4.89
N GLY A 31 26.30 2.26 -4.40
CA GLY A 31 26.03 1.82 -3.03
C GLY A 31 24.65 1.20 -2.81
N VAL A 32 23.86 1.00 -3.86
CA VAL A 32 22.61 0.24 -3.76
C VAL A 32 22.94 -1.22 -3.40
N ILE A 33 22.38 -1.68 -2.28
CA ILE A 33 22.51 -3.05 -1.79
C ILE A 33 21.42 -3.89 -2.47
N GLU A 34 21.78 -5.06 -2.99
CA GLU A 34 20.85 -5.98 -3.64
C GLU A 34 19.69 -6.39 -2.70
N ASP A 35 18.45 -6.16 -3.12
CA ASP A 35 17.25 -6.71 -2.48
C ASP A 35 16.65 -7.81 -3.36
N LEU A 36 16.84 -9.07 -2.98
CA LEU A 36 16.39 -10.21 -3.78
C LEU A 36 14.87 -10.36 -3.87
N SER A 37 14.10 -9.58 -3.08
CA SER A 37 12.65 -9.54 -3.25
C SER A 37 12.19 -8.61 -4.37
N ILE A 38 13.07 -7.73 -4.84
CA ILE A 38 12.87 -6.94 -6.06
C ILE A 38 13.55 -7.69 -7.21
N VAL A 39 12.75 -8.06 -8.20
CA VAL A 39 13.21 -8.76 -9.40
C VAL A 39 13.82 -7.75 -10.37
N ASN A 40 13.10 -6.66 -10.63
CA ASN A 40 13.57 -5.55 -11.44
C ASN A 40 12.73 -4.29 -11.18
N ASP A 41 13.38 -3.17 -10.88
CA ASP A 41 12.77 -1.82 -10.82
C ASP A 41 13.19 -0.94 -12.01
N PHE A 42 13.93 -1.51 -12.97
CA PHE A 42 14.49 -0.83 -14.16
C PHE A 42 15.31 0.43 -13.87
N ASN A 43 15.69 0.61 -12.61
CA ASN A 43 16.53 1.66 -12.07
C ASN A 43 17.77 0.98 -11.47
N CYS A 44 17.82 0.82 -10.16
CA CYS A 44 19.02 0.38 -9.46
C CYS A 44 18.95 -1.06 -8.93
N GLN A 45 17.74 -1.62 -8.79
CA GLN A 45 17.53 -3.03 -8.44
C GLN A 45 17.24 -3.83 -9.72
N GLN A 46 18.30 -4.25 -10.42
CA GLN A 46 18.20 -5.05 -11.65
C GLN A 46 18.66 -6.49 -11.43
N ASN A 47 17.95 -7.22 -10.57
CA ASN A 47 18.36 -8.54 -10.08
C ASN A 47 17.98 -9.70 -11.03
N SER A 48 17.88 -9.40 -12.32
CA SER A 48 17.40 -10.31 -13.36
C SER A 48 17.90 -9.91 -14.74
N THR A 49 17.77 -10.83 -15.70
CA THR A 49 18.07 -10.60 -17.12
C THR A 49 16.84 -10.85 -17.98
N ILE A 50 16.76 -10.16 -19.13
CA ILE A 50 15.65 -10.29 -20.08
C ILE A 50 16.23 -10.78 -21.41
N PRO A 51 16.12 -12.07 -21.77
CA PRO A 51 16.82 -12.64 -22.92
C PRO A 51 16.31 -12.20 -24.31
N GLY A 52 15.27 -11.35 -24.37
CA GLY A 52 14.81 -10.70 -25.60
C GLY A 52 13.92 -11.56 -26.51
N TYR A 53 12.90 -12.24 -25.95
CA TYR A 53 11.90 -13.00 -26.74
C TYR A 53 10.72 -12.16 -27.25
N VAL A 54 10.47 -11.01 -26.62
CA VAL A 54 9.50 -9.99 -27.03
C VAL A 54 10.23 -8.66 -27.19
N THR A 55 9.73 -7.77 -28.05
CA THR A 55 10.35 -6.45 -28.24
C THR A 55 10.22 -5.65 -26.95
N ASN A 56 11.36 -5.31 -26.34
CA ASN A 56 11.41 -4.56 -25.09
C ASN A 56 12.62 -3.62 -25.03
N SER A 57 12.51 -2.56 -24.22
CA SER A 57 13.58 -1.61 -23.96
C SER A 57 13.29 -0.84 -22.68
N ILE A 58 14.32 -0.58 -21.86
CA ILE A 58 14.21 0.38 -20.77
C ILE A 58 14.12 1.80 -21.37
N VAL A 59 13.16 2.58 -20.92
CA VAL A 59 12.88 3.95 -21.38
C VAL A 59 12.58 4.85 -20.18
N VAL A 60 12.63 6.17 -20.40
CA VAL A 60 12.14 7.13 -19.40
C VAL A 60 10.66 6.86 -19.13
N ASN A 61 10.27 6.91 -17.86
CA ASN A 61 8.89 6.72 -17.44
C ASN A 61 7.98 7.75 -18.15
N PRO A 62 7.01 7.30 -18.98
CA PRO A 62 6.13 8.22 -19.73
C PRO A 62 5.14 8.97 -18.84
N ASP A 63 4.94 8.54 -17.59
CA ASP A 63 4.02 9.14 -16.62
C ASP A 63 4.54 8.94 -15.19
N GLN A 64 5.28 9.92 -14.67
CA GLN A 64 5.80 9.91 -13.29
C GLN A 64 4.74 10.41 -12.28
N SER A 65 3.60 9.72 -12.21
CA SER A 65 2.49 10.09 -11.33
C SER A 65 1.81 8.88 -10.66
N GLY A 66 0.92 9.18 -9.71
CA GLY A 66 0.18 8.15 -8.98
C GLY A 66 1.11 7.23 -8.18
N ILE A 67 0.95 5.92 -8.40
CA ILE A 67 1.73 4.90 -7.67
C ILE A 67 3.13 4.67 -8.24
N ASN A 68 3.47 5.23 -9.42
CA ASN A 68 4.78 5.08 -10.02
C ASN A 68 5.42 6.42 -10.37
N ILE A 69 6.44 6.79 -9.61
CA ILE A 69 7.22 8.02 -9.78
C ILE A 69 8.68 7.73 -10.16
N SER A 70 8.99 6.52 -10.61
CA SER A 70 10.34 6.12 -11.04
C SER A 70 10.80 6.91 -12.26
N ASP A 71 12.12 6.98 -12.46
CA ASP A 71 12.70 7.66 -13.64
C ASP A 71 12.66 6.79 -14.89
N SER A 72 12.79 5.47 -14.74
CA SER A 72 12.88 4.51 -15.85
C SER A 72 11.92 3.35 -15.66
N VAL A 73 11.43 2.81 -16.78
CA VAL A 73 10.49 1.68 -16.81
C VAL A 73 10.85 0.78 -17.99
N LEU A 74 10.39 -0.47 -17.98
CA LEU A 74 10.50 -1.32 -19.15
C LEU A 74 9.29 -1.12 -20.06
N LYS A 75 9.55 -0.72 -21.30
CA LYS A 75 8.58 -0.76 -22.39
C LYS A 75 8.56 -2.16 -23.01
N VAL A 76 7.39 -2.77 -23.10
CA VAL A 76 7.13 -4.03 -23.81
C VAL A 76 6.15 -3.76 -24.95
N THR A 77 6.39 -4.32 -26.13
CA THR A 77 5.49 -4.19 -27.30
C THR A 77 5.03 -5.57 -27.74
N ASP A 78 3.72 -5.81 -27.66
CA ASP A 78 3.05 -6.92 -28.35
C ASP A 78 2.74 -6.43 -29.76
N ASN A 79 3.23 -7.12 -30.80
CA ASN A 79 3.01 -6.71 -32.18
C ASN A 79 1.88 -7.47 -32.89
N GLY A 80 1.20 -8.37 -32.19
CA GLY A 80 0.11 -9.22 -32.68
C GLY A 80 0.53 -10.36 -33.60
N THR A 81 1.83 -10.66 -33.71
CA THR A 81 2.32 -11.70 -34.62
C THR A 81 2.35 -13.10 -34.01
N ASP A 82 2.29 -13.21 -32.69
CA ASP A 82 2.24 -14.48 -31.94
C ASP A 82 1.39 -14.30 -30.67
N ALA A 83 0.33 -15.08 -30.50
CA ALA A 83 -0.55 -15.05 -29.34
C ALA A 83 0.14 -15.38 -28.01
N TRP A 84 1.35 -15.92 -28.03
CA TRP A 84 2.10 -16.32 -26.84
C TRP A 84 3.50 -15.70 -26.81
N ASP A 85 3.66 -14.53 -27.44
CA ASP A 85 4.87 -13.75 -27.21
C ASP A 85 4.99 -13.39 -25.72
N ALA A 86 6.22 -13.52 -25.21
CA ALA A 86 6.43 -13.57 -23.79
C ALA A 86 7.61 -12.70 -23.38
N LEU A 87 7.38 -11.86 -22.37
CA LEU A 87 8.47 -11.29 -21.62
C LEU A 87 8.99 -12.34 -20.64
N VAL A 88 10.20 -12.86 -20.90
CA VAL A 88 10.89 -13.78 -20.00
C VAL A 88 11.90 -13.00 -19.18
N ILE A 89 11.82 -13.13 -17.86
CA ILE A 89 12.73 -12.55 -16.88
C ILE A 89 13.42 -13.72 -16.17
N ASP A 90 14.73 -13.85 -16.35
CA ASP A 90 15.56 -14.91 -15.78
C ASP A 90 16.39 -14.38 -14.62
N LEU A 91 16.17 -14.94 -13.43
CA LEU A 91 16.89 -14.55 -12.22
C LEU A 91 18.26 -15.25 -12.10
N SER A 92 18.57 -16.24 -12.94
CA SER A 92 19.73 -17.15 -12.88
C SER A 92 19.84 -18.01 -11.61
N ARG A 93 19.00 -17.74 -10.60
CA ARG A 93 18.88 -18.43 -9.32
C ARG A 93 17.44 -18.86 -9.07
N ALA A 94 17.26 -19.78 -8.11
CA ALA A 94 15.92 -20.12 -7.63
C ALA A 94 15.34 -18.93 -6.84
N MET A 95 14.05 -18.64 -7.06
CA MET A 95 13.28 -17.70 -6.24
C MET A 95 13.02 -18.31 -4.85
N ASP A 96 13.14 -17.51 -3.80
CA ASP A 96 12.65 -17.88 -2.46
C ASP A 96 11.21 -17.41 -2.30
N LEU A 97 10.27 -18.35 -2.39
CA LEU A 97 8.82 -18.11 -2.29
C LEU A 97 8.25 -18.54 -0.92
N SER A 98 9.11 -18.84 0.06
CA SER A 98 8.67 -19.38 1.35
C SER A 98 7.77 -18.42 2.13
N THR A 99 8.02 -17.12 2.01
CA THR A 99 7.31 -16.03 2.71
C THR A 99 6.78 -14.98 1.73
N LYS A 100 7.57 -14.64 0.70
CA LYS A 100 7.22 -13.68 -0.34
C LYS A 100 6.79 -14.40 -1.62
N ASN A 101 5.49 -14.69 -1.74
CA ASN A 101 4.92 -15.51 -2.81
C ASN A 101 3.77 -14.83 -3.58
N TYR A 102 3.64 -13.52 -3.45
CA TYR A 102 2.77 -12.70 -4.27
C TYR A 102 3.61 -11.89 -5.23
N LEU A 103 3.52 -12.20 -6.53
CA LEU A 103 4.18 -11.41 -7.57
C LEU A 103 3.38 -10.12 -7.77
N ARG A 104 4.04 -8.98 -7.58
CA ARG A 104 3.50 -7.65 -7.85
C ARG A 104 4.24 -7.01 -9.00
N ILE A 105 3.48 -6.28 -9.82
CA ILE A 105 3.99 -5.56 -10.97
C ILE A 105 3.12 -4.32 -11.20
N LYS A 106 3.75 -3.16 -11.39
CA LYS A 106 3.05 -1.96 -11.83
C LYS A 106 2.99 -1.98 -13.34
N ILE A 107 1.81 -1.72 -13.90
CA ILE A 107 1.58 -1.70 -15.35
C ILE A 107 0.81 -0.44 -15.71
N LEU A 108 1.33 0.29 -16.70
CA LEU A 108 0.63 1.33 -17.43
C LEU A 108 0.38 0.83 -18.85
N SER A 109 -0.89 0.76 -19.24
CA SER A 109 -1.31 0.29 -20.56
C SER A 109 -2.42 1.17 -21.13
N THR A 110 -2.48 1.28 -22.45
CA THR A 110 -3.56 1.94 -23.18
C THR A 110 -4.71 0.98 -23.53
N ARG A 111 -4.55 -0.33 -23.28
CA ARG A 111 -5.50 -1.36 -23.69
C ARG A 111 -5.81 -2.34 -22.56
N ALA A 112 -7.08 -2.65 -22.38
CA ALA A 112 -7.52 -3.72 -21.49
C ALA A 112 -7.37 -5.07 -22.20
N VAL A 113 -6.63 -6.00 -21.59
CA VAL A 113 -6.27 -7.29 -22.20
C VAL A 113 -6.11 -8.39 -21.14
N PRO A 114 -6.20 -9.69 -21.52
CA PRO A 114 -5.72 -10.77 -20.67
C PRO A 114 -4.24 -10.61 -20.32
N LEU A 115 -3.87 -11.00 -19.11
CA LEU A 115 -2.47 -11.02 -18.67
C LEU A 115 -2.21 -12.36 -17.98
N LEU A 116 -1.24 -13.12 -18.48
CA LEU A 116 -0.82 -14.37 -17.85
C LEU A 116 0.54 -14.17 -17.19
N ALA A 117 0.62 -14.45 -15.89
CA ALA A 117 1.89 -14.61 -15.19
C ALA A 117 2.20 -16.10 -15.01
N LYS A 118 3.43 -16.48 -15.33
CA LYS A 118 3.91 -17.85 -15.23
C LYS A 118 5.25 -17.91 -14.51
N LEU A 119 5.40 -18.86 -13.60
CA LEU A 119 6.69 -19.22 -13.01
C LEU A 119 7.17 -20.54 -13.62
N GLU A 120 8.45 -20.58 -14.01
CA GLU A 120 9.08 -21.78 -14.55
C GLU A 120 10.59 -21.85 -14.30
N GLY A 121 11.21 -22.92 -14.77
CA GLY A 121 12.63 -23.22 -14.54
C GLY A 121 12.87 -23.96 -13.22
N GLY A 122 14.08 -24.48 -13.03
CA GLY A 122 14.38 -25.36 -11.89
C GLY A 122 13.90 -26.79 -12.11
N THR A 123 13.49 -27.47 -11.04
CA THR A 123 12.93 -28.84 -11.08
C THR A 123 11.42 -28.87 -10.84
N SER A 124 10.84 -27.79 -10.33
CA SER A 124 9.40 -27.63 -10.18
C SER A 124 8.70 -27.54 -11.56
N GLY A 125 7.52 -28.16 -11.68
CA GLY A 125 6.68 -27.97 -12.86
C GLY A 125 6.15 -26.54 -12.92
N ALA A 126 6.00 -25.99 -14.13
CA ALA A 126 5.57 -24.60 -14.30
C ALA A 126 4.20 -24.32 -13.66
N LYS A 127 4.00 -23.09 -13.21
CA LYS A 127 2.74 -22.60 -12.63
C LYS A 127 2.26 -21.38 -13.38
N GLU A 128 0.99 -21.38 -13.76
CA GLU A 128 0.32 -20.32 -14.50
C GLU A 128 -0.80 -19.70 -13.65
N VAL A 129 -0.89 -18.37 -13.66
CA VAL A 129 -1.95 -17.60 -12.98
C VAL A 129 -2.44 -16.51 -13.93
N TRP A 130 -3.71 -16.61 -14.30
CA TRP A 130 -4.37 -15.62 -15.15
C TRP A 130 -4.82 -14.39 -14.34
N GLY A 131 -4.69 -13.23 -14.98
CA GLY A 131 -5.27 -11.96 -14.60
C GLY A 131 -5.75 -11.22 -15.84
N ALA A 132 -6.12 -9.96 -15.67
CA ALA A 132 -6.49 -9.08 -16.77
C ALA A 132 -6.10 -7.64 -16.44
N ILE A 133 -5.54 -6.94 -17.42
CA ILE A 133 -5.40 -5.50 -17.39
C ILE A 133 -6.79 -4.93 -17.67
N THR A 134 -7.39 -4.28 -16.67
CA THR A 134 -8.75 -3.72 -16.76
C THR A 134 -8.78 -2.20 -16.64
N VAL A 135 -7.70 -1.61 -16.12
CA VAL A 135 -7.52 -0.17 -15.95
C VAL A 135 -6.50 0.31 -16.98
N THR A 136 -6.88 1.32 -17.76
CA THR A 136 -6.05 1.89 -18.83
C THR A 136 -5.73 3.35 -18.56
N GLY A 137 -4.55 3.80 -19.03
CA GLY A 137 -4.14 5.21 -18.99
C GLY A 137 -3.64 5.72 -17.64
N ILE A 138 -3.59 4.86 -16.62
CA ILE A 138 -2.97 5.16 -15.31
C ILE A 138 -2.17 3.94 -14.83
N TRP A 139 -1.12 4.19 -14.04
CA TRP A 139 -0.38 3.13 -13.37
C TRP A 139 -1.28 2.35 -12.41
N THR A 140 -1.32 1.03 -12.57
CA THR A 140 -2.07 0.11 -11.71
C THR A 140 -1.15 -1.03 -11.27
N GLU A 141 -1.17 -1.39 -9.98
CA GLU A 141 -0.44 -2.55 -9.47
C GLU A 141 -1.30 -3.81 -9.65
N TYR A 142 -0.72 -4.83 -10.28
CA TYR A 142 -1.33 -6.14 -10.49
C TYR A 142 -0.64 -7.14 -9.58
N VAL A 143 -1.43 -8.04 -8.97
CA VAL A 143 -0.96 -9.02 -7.99
C VAL A 143 -1.34 -10.42 -8.44
N PHE A 144 -0.35 -11.33 -8.49
CA PHE A 144 -0.54 -12.74 -8.81
C PHE A 144 -0.20 -13.60 -7.61
N ASN A 145 -1.16 -14.43 -7.19
CA ASN A 145 -1.01 -15.32 -6.05
C ASN A 145 -0.28 -16.61 -6.45
N PHE A 146 0.96 -16.77 -5.97
CA PHE A 146 1.76 -18.00 -6.08
C PHE A 146 1.98 -18.66 -4.71
N SER A 147 1.08 -18.47 -3.74
CA SER A 147 1.23 -19.02 -2.38
C SER A 147 1.32 -20.54 -2.36
N ASP A 148 0.74 -21.22 -3.35
CA ASP A 148 0.86 -22.67 -3.52
C ASP A 148 2.24 -23.12 -4.05
N GLN A 149 3.12 -22.18 -4.38
CA GLN A 149 4.49 -22.40 -4.86
C GLN A 149 5.56 -22.17 -3.78
N ALA A 150 5.19 -22.09 -2.49
CA ALA A 150 6.12 -21.76 -1.42
C ALA A 150 7.35 -22.68 -1.29
N ALA A 151 7.24 -23.93 -1.76
CA ALA A 151 8.34 -24.91 -1.78
C ALA A 151 8.96 -25.14 -3.18
N ALA A 152 8.54 -24.37 -4.19
CA ALA A 152 9.02 -24.51 -5.55
C ALA A 152 10.37 -23.81 -5.78
N ASN A 153 11.13 -24.23 -6.79
CA ASN A 153 12.45 -23.68 -7.11
C ASN A 153 12.53 -23.05 -8.50
N HIS A 154 11.44 -22.38 -8.89
CA HIS A 154 11.33 -21.61 -10.14
C HIS A 154 12.49 -20.62 -10.29
N LYS A 155 12.93 -20.36 -11.52
CA LYS A 155 14.04 -19.43 -11.83
C LYS A 155 13.65 -18.29 -12.77
N LYS A 156 12.47 -18.39 -13.39
CA LYS A 156 11.99 -17.46 -14.40
C LYS A 156 10.58 -17.00 -14.08
N ILE A 157 10.34 -15.74 -14.39
CA ILE A 157 9.01 -15.14 -14.50
C ILE A 157 8.75 -14.94 -15.98
N VAL A 158 7.58 -15.38 -16.44
CA VAL A 158 7.16 -15.24 -17.84
C VAL A 158 5.82 -14.53 -17.85
N LEU A 159 5.77 -13.39 -18.53
CA LEU A 159 4.58 -12.56 -18.65
C LEU A 159 4.11 -12.56 -20.10
N PHE A 160 2.84 -12.90 -20.30
CA PHE A 160 2.18 -12.82 -21.61
C PHE A 160 1.14 -11.71 -21.54
N PHE A 161 1.50 -10.56 -22.09
CA PHE A 161 0.53 -9.48 -22.30
C PHE A 161 -0.37 -9.88 -23.47
N ASN A 162 -1.68 -9.70 -23.32
CA ASN A 162 -2.65 -10.13 -24.32
C ASN A 162 -2.60 -11.65 -24.62
N GLY A 163 -2.18 -12.45 -23.64
CA GLY A 163 -1.93 -13.88 -23.81
C GLY A 163 -3.12 -14.64 -24.42
N GLY A 164 -2.83 -15.43 -25.45
CA GLY A 164 -3.80 -16.23 -26.20
C GLY A 164 -4.58 -15.47 -27.27
N GLN A 165 -4.31 -14.19 -27.50
CA GLN A 165 -4.98 -13.38 -28.52
C GLN A 165 -4.02 -13.04 -29.68
N ASN A 166 -4.52 -13.02 -30.92
CA ASN A 166 -3.76 -12.61 -32.11
C ASN A 166 -4.26 -11.26 -32.66
N ASP A 167 -4.69 -10.36 -31.79
CA ASP A 167 -5.27 -9.05 -32.12
C ASP A 167 -4.41 -7.88 -31.62
N GLY A 168 -3.19 -8.16 -31.21
CA GLY A 168 -2.18 -7.14 -30.93
C GLY A 168 -1.77 -6.37 -32.18
N THR A 169 -1.11 -5.24 -31.98
CA THR A 169 -0.60 -4.35 -33.03
C THR A 169 0.69 -3.71 -32.51
N ALA A 170 1.60 -3.27 -33.37
CA ALA A 170 2.82 -2.60 -32.92
C ALA A 170 2.61 -1.32 -32.07
N SER A 171 1.37 -0.83 -31.96
CA SER A 171 0.94 0.24 -31.06
C SER A 171 0.53 -0.23 -29.66
N ASP A 172 0.35 -1.53 -29.44
CA ASP A 172 0.02 -2.12 -28.14
C ASP A 172 1.27 -2.21 -27.28
N VAL A 173 1.41 -1.18 -26.44
CA VAL A 173 2.55 -0.99 -25.56
C VAL A 173 2.11 -1.14 -24.11
N TYR A 174 2.92 -1.88 -23.35
CA TYR A 174 2.79 -2.05 -21.92
C TYR A 174 4.06 -1.52 -21.27
N TYR A 175 3.93 -0.50 -20.42
CA TYR A 175 5.02 -0.05 -19.58
C TYR A 175 4.92 -0.76 -18.24
N ILE A 176 6.02 -1.36 -17.80
CA ILE A 176 6.05 -2.11 -16.55
C ILE A 176 7.18 -1.66 -15.66
N ASP A 177 6.95 -1.81 -14.36
CA ASP A 177 7.89 -1.41 -13.34
C ASP A 177 7.66 -2.15 -12.02
N ASP A 178 8.61 -2.03 -11.09
CA ASP A 178 8.57 -2.55 -9.72
C ASP A 178 8.14 -4.02 -9.65
N ILE A 179 8.79 -4.87 -10.43
CA ILE A 179 8.55 -6.31 -10.42
C ILE A 179 9.16 -6.88 -9.15
N ARG A 180 8.32 -7.41 -8.26
CA ARG A 180 8.76 -7.87 -6.94
C ARG A 180 7.89 -8.99 -6.39
N PHE A 181 8.44 -9.77 -5.48
CA PHE A 181 7.67 -10.66 -4.63
C PHE A 181 7.45 -10.03 -3.26
N THR A 182 6.21 -10.04 -2.80
CA THR A 182 5.84 -9.59 -1.46
C THR A 182 5.21 -10.72 -0.66
N GLU A 183 5.13 -10.52 0.65
CA GLU A 183 4.31 -11.36 1.52
C GLU A 183 2.82 -11.21 1.17
N TYR A 184 2.01 -12.12 1.70
CA TYR A 184 0.56 -11.98 1.67
C TYR A 184 0.16 -10.71 2.41
N ASP A 185 -0.56 -9.86 1.72
CA ASP A 185 -1.16 -8.66 2.29
C ASP A 185 -2.69 -8.84 2.23
N PRO A 186 -3.35 -9.14 3.37
CA PRO A 186 -4.80 -9.30 3.41
C PRO A 186 -5.55 -8.03 3.03
N CYS A 187 -4.88 -6.88 2.98
CA CYS A 187 -5.45 -5.58 2.71
C CYS A 187 -5.08 -5.05 1.32
N ALA A 188 -4.39 -5.84 0.50
CA ALA A 188 -4.03 -5.45 -0.86
C ALA A 188 -5.28 -5.12 -1.69
N GLY A 189 -5.31 -3.90 -2.26
CA GLY A 189 -6.41 -3.46 -3.12
C GLY A 189 -7.67 -3.02 -2.37
N VAL A 190 -7.64 -2.97 -1.03
CA VAL A 190 -8.76 -2.40 -0.25
C VAL A 190 -8.85 -0.91 -0.54
N ILE A 191 -9.98 -0.49 -1.12
CA ILE A 191 -10.29 0.91 -1.37
C ILE A 191 -10.79 1.54 -0.06
N PRO A 192 -10.21 2.65 0.41
CA PRO A 192 -10.69 3.37 1.59
C PRO A 192 -12.18 3.72 1.52
N ASP A 193 -12.96 3.24 2.49
CA ASP A 193 -14.30 3.75 2.78
C ASP A 193 -14.21 4.78 3.91
N LEU A 194 -14.21 6.06 3.55
CA LEU A 194 -14.05 7.16 4.51
C LEU A 194 -15.21 7.31 5.52
N SER A 195 -16.28 6.51 5.39
CA SER A 195 -17.26 6.39 6.47
C SER A 195 -16.79 5.46 7.58
N ILE A 196 -15.83 4.58 7.35
CA ILE A 196 -15.17 3.80 8.39
C ILE A 196 -13.98 4.61 8.88
N VAL A 197 -13.96 4.93 10.18
CA VAL A 197 -12.82 5.60 10.79
C VAL A 197 -11.69 4.59 10.95
N ASN A 198 -12.00 3.47 11.59
CA ASN A 198 -11.08 2.37 11.79
C ASN A 198 -11.84 1.06 12.11
N ASN A 199 -11.53 -0.02 11.41
CA ASN A 199 -11.97 -1.39 11.77
C ASN A 199 -10.83 -2.28 12.26
N PHE A 200 -9.61 -1.73 12.37
CA PHE A 200 -8.42 -2.41 12.87
C PHE A 200 -7.95 -3.63 12.04
N GLU A 201 -8.52 -3.86 10.85
CA GLU A 201 -7.94 -4.70 9.79
C GLU A 201 -7.49 -3.86 8.60
N CYS A 202 -8.31 -3.78 7.55
CA CYS A 202 -7.90 -3.17 6.27
C CYS A 202 -8.50 -1.79 6.05
N GLN A 203 -9.53 -1.41 6.80
CA GLN A 203 -10.12 -0.08 6.78
C GLN A 203 -9.61 0.72 7.98
N GLN A 204 -8.29 0.99 8.00
CA GLN A 204 -7.63 1.81 9.03
C GLN A 204 -7.42 3.25 8.55
N ASN A 205 -8.49 3.90 8.12
CA ASN A 205 -8.42 5.18 7.41
C ASN A 205 -7.82 6.32 8.26
N TYR A 206 -7.96 6.23 9.59
CA TYR A 206 -7.36 7.17 10.53
C TYR A 206 -6.71 6.45 11.71
N ALA A 207 -5.45 6.80 11.98
CA ALA A 207 -4.69 6.24 13.10
C ALA A 207 -5.04 6.92 14.42
N VAL A 208 -4.81 6.20 15.52
CA VAL A 208 -4.80 6.77 16.87
C VAL A 208 -3.58 7.67 17.02
N VAL A 209 -3.75 8.91 17.48
CA VAL A 209 -2.64 9.88 17.59
C VAL A 209 -2.24 10.23 19.02
N CYS A 210 -3.09 9.97 20.01
CA CYS A 210 -2.89 10.29 21.43
C CYS A 210 -4.06 9.69 22.23
N CYS A 211 -4.07 9.68 23.56
CA CYS A 211 -3.02 9.81 24.58
C CYS A 211 -3.04 8.57 25.51
N ILE A 212 -4.11 7.80 25.43
CA ILE A 212 -4.32 6.54 26.13
C ILE A 212 -3.49 5.41 25.50
N THR A 213 -3.12 4.42 26.31
CA THR A 213 -2.36 3.26 25.83
C THR A 213 -3.24 2.36 24.97
N THR A 214 -2.81 2.11 23.73
CA THR A 214 -3.53 1.25 22.79
C THR A 214 -2.65 0.25 22.07
N GLU A 215 -3.22 -0.89 21.70
CA GLU A 215 -2.56 -1.93 20.92
C GLU A 215 -3.59 -2.62 20.01
N ILE A 216 -3.31 -2.77 18.71
CA ILE A 216 -4.12 -3.63 17.84
C ILE A 216 -3.72 -5.08 18.14
N VAL A 217 -4.69 -5.91 18.52
CA VAL A 217 -4.47 -7.31 18.92
C VAL A 217 -5.45 -8.23 18.19
N THR A 218 -5.10 -9.51 18.08
CA THR A 218 -6.06 -10.54 17.67
C THR A 218 -7.29 -10.47 18.56
N ASN A 219 -8.49 -10.45 17.96
CA ASN A 219 -9.74 -10.36 18.70
C ASN A 219 -9.86 -11.52 19.72
N PRO A 220 -9.77 -11.26 21.04
CA PRO A 220 -9.81 -12.32 22.04
C PRO A 220 -11.21 -12.90 22.23
N TYR A 221 -12.25 -12.24 21.70
CA TYR A 221 -13.65 -12.58 21.91
C TYR A 221 -14.44 -12.54 20.59
N LYS A 222 -14.11 -13.40 19.61
CA LYS A 222 -14.84 -13.52 18.33
C LYS A 222 -16.25 -14.12 18.52
N THR A 223 -17.18 -13.33 19.03
CA THR A 223 -18.52 -13.76 19.45
C THR A 223 -19.58 -12.70 19.18
N GLY A 224 -20.84 -13.12 19.07
CA GLY A 224 -21.96 -12.19 18.94
C GLY A 224 -21.86 -11.30 17.70
N ILE A 225 -21.98 -9.98 17.89
CA ILE A 225 -21.98 -9.00 16.79
C ILE A 225 -20.58 -8.67 16.28
N ASN A 226 -19.52 -9.18 16.92
CA ASN A 226 -18.15 -8.95 16.47
C ASN A 226 -17.36 -10.26 16.37
N THR A 227 -17.11 -10.69 15.15
CA THR A 227 -16.31 -11.89 14.81
C THR A 227 -15.07 -11.52 13.99
N SER A 228 -14.65 -10.26 14.06
CA SER A 228 -13.47 -9.71 13.38
C SER A 228 -12.18 -10.42 13.79
N ASP A 229 -11.13 -10.26 12.98
CA ASP A 229 -9.85 -10.92 13.25
C ASP A 229 -8.99 -10.10 14.21
N ALA A 230 -9.09 -8.77 14.16
CA ALA A 230 -8.36 -7.86 15.02
C ALA A 230 -9.28 -6.81 15.64
N VAL A 231 -8.86 -6.28 16.79
CA VAL A 231 -9.55 -5.22 17.53
C VAL A 231 -8.52 -4.28 18.15
N LEU A 232 -8.91 -3.05 18.49
CA LEU A 232 -8.07 -2.18 19.29
C LEU A 232 -8.31 -2.46 20.78
N LYS A 233 -7.26 -2.85 21.48
CA LYS A 233 -7.22 -2.91 22.93
C LYS A 233 -6.87 -1.52 23.47
N VAL A 234 -7.74 -0.97 24.30
CA VAL A 234 -7.55 0.31 25.00
C VAL A 234 -7.37 0.01 26.49
N THR A 235 -6.30 0.53 27.08
CA THR A 235 -5.98 0.34 28.51
C THR A 235 -6.13 1.66 29.24
N ASP A 236 -7.13 1.73 30.12
CA ASP A 236 -7.28 2.82 31.10
C ASP A 236 -6.47 2.45 32.34
N ASN A 237 -5.49 3.26 32.75
CA ASN A 237 -4.66 2.97 33.91
C ASN A 237 -5.18 3.61 35.21
N GLY A 238 -6.26 4.39 35.13
CA GLY A 238 -6.90 5.12 36.24
C GLY A 238 -6.16 6.36 36.73
N THR A 239 -5.12 6.81 36.04
CA THR A 239 -4.30 7.94 36.51
C THR A 239 -4.81 9.30 36.05
N ASP A 240 -5.60 9.36 34.97
CA ASP A 240 -6.25 10.56 34.47
C ASP A 240 -7.75 10.30 34.21
N ALA A 241 -8.62 11.17 34.72
CA ALA A 241 -10.06 11.09 34.49
C ALA A 241 -10.46 11.31 33.02
N TRP A 242 -9.55 11.82 32.19
CA TRP A 242 -9.79 12.20 30.80
C TRP A 242 -8.74 11.60 29.86
N ASP A 243 -8.33 10.35 30.10
CA ASP A 243 -7.48 9.60 29.18
C ASP A 243 -8.15 9.45 27.81
N ALA A 244 -7.73 10.32 26.89
CA ALA A 244 -8.34 10.46 25.58
C ALA A 244 -7.85 9.39 24.60
N LEU A 245 -8.76 8.77 23.87
CA LEU A 245 -8.48 8.08 22.61
C LEU A 245 -8.80 9.03 21.45
N VAL A 246 -7.79 9.48 20.71
CA VAL A 246 -7.92 10.51 19.68
C VAL A 246 -7.64 9.95 18.29
N PHE A 247 -8.57 10.16 17.37
CA PHE A 247 -8.37 10.02 15.93
C PHE A 247 -8.36 11.41 15.28
N ASP A 248 -7.27 11.79 14.61
CA ASP A 248 -7.17 13.04 13.87
C ASP A 248 -7.28 12.77 12.37
N LEU A 249 -8.30 13.36 11.74
CA LEU A 249 -8.58 13.13 10.33
C LEU A 249 -7.78 14.06 9.41
N GLY A 250 -7.07 15.06 9.96
CA GLY A 250 -6.30 16.07 9.23
C GLY A 250 -7.15 17.10 8.47
N ALA A 251 -8.34 16.69 8.02
CA ALA A 251 -9.33 17.49 7.32
C ALA A 251 -10.67 17.55 8.08
N ALA A 252 -11.52 18.49 7.68
CA ALA A 252 -12.85 18.62 8.27
C ALA A 252 -13.74 17.42 7.90
N MET A 253 -14.42 16.85 8.90
CA MET A 253 -15.41 15.81 8.70
C MET A 253 -16.62 16.32 7.91
N ASN A 254 -17.15 15.51 7.00
CA ASN A 254 -18.45 15.77 6.38
C ASN A 254 -19.57 15.09 7.17
N LEU A 255 -20.26 15.85 8.00
CA LEU A 255 -21.37 15.38 8.84
C LEU A 255 -22.76 15.68 8.22
N SER A 256 -22.82 16.10 6.95
CA SER A 256 -24.10 16.48 6.33
C SER A 256 -25.02 15.28 6.03
N THR A 257 -24.45 14.08 5.89
CA THR A 257 -25.17 12.86 5.50
C THR A 257 -25.01 11.72 6.49
N LYS A 258 -23.78 11.46 6.97
CA LYS A 258 -23.45 10.44 7.96
C LYS A 258 -22.98 11.13 9.23
N ASN A 259 -23.82 11.16 10.24
CA ASN A 259 -23.61 11.98 11.45
C ASN A 259 -23.88 11.23 12.74
N LYS A 260 -24.01 9.90 12.66
CA LYS A 260 -24.05 9.03 13.83
C LYS A 260 -22.76 8.25 13.88
N LEU A 261 -21.98 8.46 14.94
CA LEU A 261 -20.77 7.68 15.17
C LEU A 261 -21.16 6.38 15.87
N LYS A 262 -20.82 5.25 15.26
CA LYS A 262 -21.03 3.92 15.82
C LYS A 262 -19.70 3.27 16.17
N ILE A 263 -19.71 2.48 17.24
CA ILE A 263 -18.54 1.73 17.70
C ILE A 263 -19.01 0.46 18.41
N LYS A 264 -18.35 -0.67 18.15
CA LYS A 264 -18.54 -1.89 18.93
C LYS A 264 -17.53 -1.89 20.07
N ILE A 265 -18.00 -2.19 21.28
CA ILE A 265 -17.15 -2.24 22.47
C ILE A 265 -17.43 -3.52 23.24
N TYR A 266 -16.36 -4.20 23.67
CA TYR A 266 -16.37 -5.26 24.66
C TYR A 266 -15.60 -4.79 25.89
N SER A 267 -16.22 -4.89 27.06
CA SER A 267 -15.58 -4.60 28.35
C SER A 267 -16.08 -5.55 29.43
N THR A 268 -15.29 -5.77 30.47
CA THR A 268 -15.68 -6.51 31.68
C THR A 268 -16.40 -5.60 32.70
N LYS A 269 -16.39 -4.28 32.48
CA LYS A 269 -16.97 -3.27 33.39
C LYS A 269 -18.06 -2.45 32.70
N ALA A 270 -18.99 -1.96 33.52
CA ALA A 270 -19.93 -0.92 33.13
C ALA A 270 -19.41 0.44 33.62
N VAL A 271 -19.23 1.39 32.72
CA VAL A 271 -18.59 2.70 32.99
C VAL A 271 -19.19 3.80 32.10
N PRO A 272 -19.06 5.08 32.48
CA PRO A 272 -19.35 6.19 31.58
C PRO A 272 -18.50 6.12 30.30
N LEU A 273 -19.07 6.57 29.19
CA LEU A 273 -18.38 6.68 27.91
C LEU A 273 -18.73 8.03 27.30
N LEU A 274 -17.73 8.82 26.95
CA LEU A 274 -17.92 10.11 26.29
C LEU A 274 -17.38 10.05 24.87
N ALA A 275 -18.20 10.39 23.89
CA ALA A 275 -17.73 10.74 22.55
C ALA A 275 -17.73 12.25 22.38
N LYS A 276 -16.65 12.77 21.81
CA LYS A 276 -16.44 14.20 21.59
C LYS A 276 -15.94 14.45 20.18
N LEU A 277 -16.48 15.47 19.52
CA LEU A 277 -15.93 16.05 18.31
C LEU A 277 -15.26 17.37 18.64
N GLU A 278 -14.04 17.56 18.13
CA GLU A 278 -13.29 18.79 18.32
C GLU A 278 -12.31 19.08 17.17
N GLY A 279 -11.55 20.17 17.33
CA GLY A 279 -10.69 20.72 16.29
C GLY A 279 -11.48 21.43 15.20
N GLY A 280 -10.77 21.99 14.21
CA GLY A 280 -11.41 22.78 13.16
C GLY A 280 -11.83 24.17 13.64
N THR A 281 -12.90 24.72 13.05
CA THR A 281 -13.39 26.08 13.35
C THR A 281 -14.64 26.09 14.22
N SER A 282 -15.26 24.94 14.49
CA SER A 282 -16.42 24.84 15.39
C SER A 282 -15.99 24.56 16.83
N GLY A 283 -16.80 25.01 17.80
CA GLY A 283 -16.58 24.68 19.21
C GLY A 283 -16.88 23.21 19.47
N ALA A 284 -16.18 22.57 20.41
CA ALA A 284 -16.31 21.14 20.66
C ALA A 284 -17.74 20.72 21.00
N LYS A 285 -18.10 19.48 20.61
CA LYS A 285 -19.39 18.86 20.90
C LYS A 285 -19.17 17.56 21.66
N GLU A 286 -19.87 17.40 22.77
CA GLU A 286 -19.80 16.23 23.64
C GLU A 286 -21.15 15.49 23.65
N VAL A 287 -21.09 14.16 23.58
CA VAL A 287 -22.26 13.26 23.67
C VAL A 287 -21.91 12.12 24.64
N TRP A 288 -22.58 12.13 25.79
CA TRP A 288 -22.42 11.11 26.81
C TRP A 288 -23.22 9.85 26.48
N GLY A 289 -22.61 8.71 26.79
CA GLY A 289 -23.21 7.39 26.86
C GLY A 289 -22.66 6.63 28.06
N ALA A 290 -22.96 5.33 28.11
CA ALA A 290 -22.41 4.43 29.12
C ALA A 290 -22.24 3.05 28.52
N ILE A 291 -21.14 2.40 28.84
CA ILE A 291 -20.99 0.96 28.64
C ILE A 291 -21.82 0.28 29.73
N THR A 292 -22.89 -0.42 29.34
CA THR A 292 -23.83 -1.03 30.30
C THR A 292 -23.73 -2.54 30.36
N THR A 293 -23.18 -3.16 29.30
CA THR A 293 -23.13 -4.61 29.15
C THR A 293 -21.71 -5.09 29.38
N ALA A 294 -21.50 -5.84 30.47
CA ALA A 294 -20.23 -6.51 30.73
C ALA A 294 -20.16 -7.85 29.98
N ASN A 295 -18.96 -8.22 29.53
CA ASN A 295 -18.62 -9.50 28.91
C ASN A 295 -19.40 -9.84 27.62
N ALA A 296 -19.81 -8.82 26.86
CA ALA A 296 -20.39 -9.00 25.53
C ALA A 296 -20.12 -7.79 24.64
N TRP A 297 -19.94 -8.04 23.33
CA TRP A 297 -19.88 -6.98 22.33
C TRP A 297 -21.21 -6.25 22.26
N THR A 298 -21.18 -4.93 22.42
CA THR A 298 -22.34 -4.04 22.27
C THR A 298 -21.98 -2.93 21.31
N GLU A 299 -22.90 -2.61 20.38
CA GLU A 299 -22.76 -1.45 19.49
C GLU A 299 -23.33 -0.21 20.18
N TYR A 300 -22.53 0.84 20.27
CA TYR A 300 -22.91 2.14 20.83
C TYR A 300 -23.04 3.15 19.69
N THR A 301 -24.00 4.05 19.81
CA THR A 301 -24.27 5.10 18.81
C THR A 301 -24.26 6.47 19.48
N PHE A 302 -23.48 7.40 18.94
CA PHE A 302 -23.43 8.80 19.34
C PHE A 302 -24.01 9.67 18.23
N ASP A 303 -25.07 10.40 18.54
CA ASP A 303 -25.78 11.24 17.57
C ASP A 303 -25.18 12.65 17.53
N PHE A 304 -24.53 12.97 16.41
CA PHE A 304 -23.98 14.29 16.10
C PHE A 304 -24.76 14.97 14.96
N SER A 305 -26.02 14.62 14.75
CA SER A 305 -26.85 15.21 13.68
C SER A 305 -27.03 16.73 13.82
N ASP A 306 -26.97 17.27 15.04
CA ASP A 306 -26.96 18.71 15.29
C ASP A 306 -25.65 19.41 14.85
N GLN A 307 -24.64 18.64 14.45
CA GLN A 307 -23.34 19.10 13.94
C GLN A 307 -23.23 19.00 12.40
N ALA A 308 -24.34 18.83 11.67
CA ALA A 308 -24.31 18.60 10.21
C ALA A 308 -23.59 19.70 9.39
N ALA A 309 -23.55 20.94 9.90
CA ALA A 309 -22.84 22.07 9.29
C ALA A 309 -21.55 22.47 10.05
N ALA A 310 -21.16 21.71 11.07
CA ALA A 310 -20.00 22.02 11.90
C ALA A 310 -18.69 21.59 11.21
N ASN A 311 -17.61 22.23 11.63
CA ASN A 311 -16.25 21.97 11.18
C ASN A 311 -15.44 21.40 12.34
N HIS A 312 -15.40 20.07 12.40
CA HIS A 312 -14.63 19.28 13.36
C HIS A 312 -13.58 18.46 12.60
N LYS A 313 -12.43 18.17 13.24
CA LYS A 313 -11.34 17.39 12.62
C LYS A 313 -10.94 16.15 13.41
N LYS A 314 -11.39 16.04 14.67
CA LYS A 314 -11.00 14.96 15.57
C LYS A 314 -12.23 14.27 16.16
N ILE A 315 -12.09 12.96 16.33
CA ILE A 315 -12.98 12.13 17.13
C ILE A 315 -12.20 11.78 18.40
N VAL A 316 -12.79 12.04 19.55
CA VAL A 316 -12.20 11.76 20.86
C VAL A 316 -13.15 10.89 21.67
N LEU A 317 -12.66 9.77 22.18
CA LEU A 317 -13.40 8.88 23.07
C LEU A 317 -12.75 8.86 24.44
N PHE A 318 -13.55 8.92 25.50
CA PHE A 318 -13.10 8.76 26.88
C PHE A 318 -13.85 7.59 27.51
N PHE A 319 -13.12 6.52 27.81
CA PHE A 319 -13.63 5.39 28.56
C PHE A 319 -13.52 5.71 30.05
N ASN A 320 -14.56 5.40 30.83
CA ASN A 320 -14.65 5.78 32.24
C ASN A 320 -14.48 7.30 32.48
N GLY A 321 -14.93 8.11 31.50
CA GLY A 321 -14.70 9.56 31.49
C GLY A 321 -15.21 10.25 32.76
N GLY A 322 -14.35 11.08 33.35
CA GLY A 322 -14.62 11.81 34.59
C GLY A 322 -14.28 11.07 35.88
N ALA A 323 -13.77 9.83 35.81
CA ALA A 323 -13.38 9.02 36.96
C ALA A 323 -11.89 8.68 36.96
N SER A 324 -11.24 8.76 38.13
CA SER A 324 -9.84 8.37 38.34
C SER A 324 -9.75 7.15 39.26
N ASP A 325 -10.54 6.12 38.94
CA ASP A 325 -10.65 4.87 39.70
C ASP A 325 -10.38 3.62 38.83
N GLY A 326 -9.90 3.82 37.60
CA GLY A 326 -9.41 2.77 36.73
C GLY A 326 -8.16 2.08 37.28
N THR A 327 -7.76 1.00 36.61
CA THR A 327 -6.53 0.24 36.89
C THR A 327 -6.01 -0.31 35.58
N ALA A 328 -4.72 -0.63 35.46
CA ALA A 328 -4.17 -1.24 34.24
C ALA A 328 -4.82 -2.59 33.81
N SER A 329 -5.75 -3.14 34.61
CA SER A 329 -6.59 -4.29 34.24
C SER A 329 -7.91 -3.89 33.57
N ASP A 330 -8.21 -2.60 33.46
CA ASP A 330 -9.39 -2.03 32.84
C ASP A 330 -9.17 -1.87 31.35
N ILE A 331 -9.59 -2.91 30.65
CA ILE A 331 -9.42 -3.07 29.22
C ILE A 331 -10.77 -2.91 28.52
N TYR A 332 -10.76 -2.08 27.48
CA TYR A 332 -11.85 -1.92 26.53
C TYR A 332 -11.34 -2.38 25.17
N TYR A 333 -11.97 -3.40 24.60
CA TYR A 333 -11.72 -3.76 23.21
C TYR A 333 -12.73 -3.03 22.35
N ILE A 334 -12.26 -2.33 21.32
CA ILE A 334 -13.10 -1.59 20.40
C ILE A 334 -12.90 -2.04 18.97
N ASP A 335 -13.96 -1.89 18.19
CA ASP A 335 -13.97 -2.28 16.79
C ASP A 335 -15.04 -1.52 15.99
N ASP A 336 -14.95 -1.58 14.66
CA ASP A 336 -15.91 -1.04 13.70
C ASP A 336 -16.32 0.42 13.99
N LEU A 337 -15.34 1.29 14.25
CA LEU A 337 -15.60 2.72 14.46
C LEU A 337 -15.97 3.35 13.11
N LYS A 338 -17.23 3.77 12.94
CA LYS A 338 -17.76 4.23 11.65
C LYS A 338 -18.86 5.28 11.78
N TRP A 339 -19.03 6.06 10.73
CA TRP A 339 -20.13 6.99 10.51
C TRP A 339 -21.28 6.30 9.77
N GLU A 340 -22.50 6.52 10.26
CA GLU A 340 -23.76 6.11 9.62
C GLU A 340 -24.67 7.30 9.33
#